data_AF-A0A3D8PG62-F1
#
_entry.id   AF-A0A3D8PG62-F1
#
_cell.length_a   1.000
_cell.length_b   1.000
_cell.length_c   1.000
_cell.angle_alpha   90.00
_cell.angle_beta   90.00
_cell.angle_gamma   90.00
#
_symmetry.space_group_name_H-M   'P 1'
#
loop_
_entity.id
_entity.type
_entity.pdbx_description
1 polymer ?
#
loop_
_entity_poly.entity_id
_entity_poly.type
_entity_poly.pdbx_seq_one_letter_code
_entity_poly.pdbx_strand_id
1 'polypeptide(L)'
;MIERLAAAVDGPQRVDRLKTGETLAALIQDPGGIAFISARGFIAGCIAQTVINPDPVAIEMGWYAEDRSGLALLRAFEAWAHRQGATLIKLSCKGGAAQRILQRSGYRIAEIQMVK
;
A
#
# COMPACT_ATOMS: atom_id res chain seq x y z
N MET A 1 9.04 -12.62 -8.07
CA MET A 1 8.22 -11.83 -7.12
C MET A 1 7.15 -11.09 -7.89
N ILE A 2 7.52 -10.29 -8.90
CA ILE A 2 6.57 -9.55 -9.73
C ILE A 2 5.58 -10.42 -10.51
N GLU A 3 5.98 -11.61 -10.98
CA GLU A 3 5.09 -12.53 -11.70
C GLU A 3 4.00 -13.06 -10.77
N ARG A 4 4.35 -13.28 -9.50
CA ARG A 4 3.42 -13.73 -8.46
C ARG A 4 2.52 -12.59 -7.98
N LEU A 5 3.06 -11.37 -7.89
CA LEU A 5 2.27 -10.17 -7.69
C LEU A 5 1.25 -9.99 -8.83
N ALA A 6 1.69 -10.12 -10.09
CA ALA A 6 0.82 -10.02 -11.26
C ALA A 6 -0.32 -11.03 -11.23
N ALA A 7 -0.04 -12.28 -10.84
CA ALA A 7 -1.06 -13.31 -10.65
C ALA A 7 -2.02 -13.00 -9.48
N ALA A 8 -1.54 -12.32 -8.43
CA ALA A 8 -2.34 -12.02 -7.23
C ALA A 8 -3.21 -10.78 -7.35
N VAL A 9 -2.81 -9.79 -8.16
CA VAL A 9 -3.57 -8.54 -8.35
C VAL A 9 -4.94 -8.81 -8.99
N ASP A 10 -5.01 -9.72 -9.96
CA ASP A 10 -6.24 -10.16 -10.64
C ASP A 10 -7.25 -8.99 -10.88
N GLY A 11 -6.72 -7.90 -11.43
CA GLY A 11 -7.42 -6.63 -11.61
C GLY A 11 -7.55 -6.26 -13.09
N PRO A 12 -8.36 -5.24 -13.41
CA PRO A 12 -8.56 -4.78 -14.79
C PRO A 12 -7.28 -4.19 -15.41
N GLN A 13 -6.39 -3.65 -14.57
CA GLN A 13 -5.09 -3.13 -14.98
C GLN A 13 -4.03 -4.24 -14.96
N ARG A 14 -3.34 -4.44 -16.08
CA ARG A 14 -2.20 -5.37 -16.16
C ARG A 14 -1.00 -4.84 -15.39
N VAL A 15 -0.31 -5.72 -14.68
CA VAL A 15 0.96 -5.41 -14.00
C VAL A 15 2.08 -5.34 -15.03
N ASP A 16 2.75 -4.19 -15.10
CA ASP A 16 3.98 -3.99 -15.86
C ASP A 16 5.19 -4.08 -14.93
N ARG A 17 6.10 -4.99 -15.23
CA ARG A 17 7.30 -5.25 -14.41
C ARG A 17 8.26 -4.07 -14.38
N LEU A 18 8.56 -3.47 -15.53
CA LEU A 18 9.51 -2.36 -15.61
C LEU A 18 8.93 -1.16 -14.89
N LYS A 19 7.66 -0.84 -15.17
CA LYS A 19 7.01 0.30 -14.53
C LYS A 19 6.90 0.14 -13.02
N THR A 20 6.58 -1.06 -12.54
CA THR A 20 6.53 -1.34 -11.10
C THR A 20 7.90 -1.17 -10.44
N GLY A 21 8.96 -1.65 -11.09
CA GLY A 21 10.33 -1.47 -10.61
C GLY A 21 10.74 0.00 -10.52
N GLU A 22 10.47 0.78 -11.57
CA GLU A 22 10.72 2.22 -11.59
C GLU A 22 9.95 2.97 -10.51
N THR A 23 8.67 2.65 -10.32
CA THR A 23 7.84 3.27 -9.29
C THR A 23 8.37 2.97 -7.89
N LEU A 24 8.75 1.71 -7.59
CA LEU A 24 9.33 1.37 -6.29
C LEU A 24 10.68 2.07 -6.08
N ALA A 25 11.54 2.15 -7.12
CA ALA A 25 12.81 2.86 -7.03
C ALA A 25 12.61 4.35 -6.76
N ALA A 26 11.65 4.98 -7.42
CA ALA A 26 11.31 6.38 -7.18
C ALA A 26 10.81 6.62 -5.74
N LEU A 27 9.95 5.74 -5.23
CA LEU A 27 9.46 5.82 -3.84
C LEU A 27 10.59 5.71 -2.80
N ILE A 28 11.63 4.92 -3.08
CA ILE A 28 12.78 4.79 -2.18
C ILE A 28 13.62 6.09 -2.15
N GLN A 29 13.65 6.84 -3.24
CA GLN A 29 14.41 8.08 -3.36
C GLN A 29 13.64 9.32 -2.88
N ASP A 30 12.31 9.24 -2.83
CA ASP A 30 11.45 10.33 -2.39
C ASP A 30 11.43 10.42 -0.85
N PRO A 31 11.67 11.60 -0.23
CA PRO A 31 11.59 11.78 1.22
C PRO A 31 10.23 11.44 1.85
N GLY A 32 9.15 11.56 1.07
CA GLY A 32 7.80 11.18 1.44
C GLY A 32 7.42 9.76 1.00
N GLY A 33 8.30 9.03 0.33
CA GLY A 33 8.07 7.66 -0.13
C GLY A 33 8.61 6.60 0.84
N ILE A 34 8.09 5.38 0.71
CA ILE A 34 8.59 4.21 1.45
C ILE A 34 8.36 2.92 0.66
N ALA A 35 9.28 1.97 0.83
CA ALA A 35 9.09 0.58 0.45
C ALA A 35 9.73 -0.33 1.52
N PHE A 36 8.89 -1.05 2.27
CA PHE A 36 9.35 -2.13 3.15
C PHE A 36 9.27 -3.45 2.41
N ILE A 37 10.32 -4.27 2.52
CA ILE A 37 10.47 -5.51 1.77
C ILE A 37 10.70 -6.66 2.74
N SER A 38 10.10 -7.81 2.46
CA SER A 38 10.40 -9.10 3.09
C SER A 38 10.94 -10.08 2.05
N ALA A 39 11.26 -11.31 2.46
CA ALA A 39 11.77 -12.33 1.54
C ALA A 39 10.80 -12.61 0.37
N ARG A 40 9.48 -12.58 0.62
CA ARG A 40 8.44 -12.82 -0.40
C ARG A 40 7.25 -11.87 -0.28
N GLY A 41 7.54 -10.60 -0.02
CA GLY A 41 6.50 -9.58 0.13
C GLY A 41 7.06 -8.16 0.16
N PHE A 42 6.16 -7.20 0.09
CA PHE A 42 6.46 -5.79 0.27
C PHE A 42 5.19 -5.01 0.68
N ILE A 43 5.42 -3.83 1.24
CA ILE A 43 4.43 -2.75 1.26
C ILE A 43 5.11 -1.46 0.83
N ALA A 44 4.47 -0.72 -0.06
CA ALA A 44 4.97 0.54 -0.57
C ALA A 44 3.89 1.62 -0.49
N GLY A 45 4.31 2.86 -0.30
CA GLY A 45 3.40 3.99 -0.22
C GLY A 45 4.13 5.32 -0.18
N CYS A 46 3.35 6.39 -0.08
CA CYS A 46 3.86 7.75 0.00
C CYS A 46 3.01 8.63 0.92
N ILE A 47 3.55 9.78 1.31
CA ILE A 47 2.80 10.87 1.93
C ILE A 47 2.25 11.77 0.82
N ALA A 48 0.96 12.08 0.92
CA ALA A 48 0.28 13.01 0.04
C ALA A 48 -0.67 13.90 0.85
N GLN A 49 -1.24 14.91 0.18
CA GLN A 49 -2.30 15.76 0.72
C GLN A 49 -3.59 15.57 -0.09
N THR A 50 -4.72 15.89 0.53
CA THR A 50 -6.01 15.87 -0.17
C THR A 50 -6.32 17.26 -0.73
N VAL A 51 -7.27 17.35 -1.66
CA VAL A 51 -7.72 18.64 -2.20
C VAL A 51 -8.47 19.51 -1.19
N ILE A 52 -8.95 18.93 -0.08
CA ILE A 52 -9.80 19.59 0.92
C ILE A 52 -9.10 19.90 2.24
N ASN A 53 -7.94 19.29 2.50
CA ASN A 53 -7.19 19.47 3.75
C ASN A 53 -5.68 19.26 3.49
N PRO A 54 -4.81 20.20 3.92
CA PRO A 54 -3.36 20.08 3.80
C PRO A 54 -2.73 19.07 4.79
N ASP A 55 -3.46 18.52 5.74
CA ASP A 55 -2.93 17.51 6.65
C ASP A 55 -2.40 16.29 5.88
N PRO A 56 -1.21 15.78 6.23
CA PRO A 56 -0.58 14.68 5.50
C PRO A 56 -1.36 13.37 5.65
N VAL A 57 -1.46 12.62 4.56
CA VAL A 57 -2.10 11.31 4.47
C VAL A 57 -1.09 10.31 3.92
N ALA A 58 -0.90 9.19 4.61
CA ALA A 58 -0.15 8.07 4.07
C ALA A 58 -1.04 7.26 3.13
N ILE A 59 -0.61 7.08 1.89
CA ILE A 59 -1.32 6.33 0.86
C ILE A 59 -0.52 5.07 0.53
N GLU A 60 -1.12 3.91 0.74
CA GLU A 60 -0.58 2.64 0.26
C GLU A 60 -0.75 2.55 -1.27
N MET A 61 0.34 2.17 -1.95
CA MET A 61 0.39 1.99 -3.41
C MET A 61 0.50 0.52 -3.82
N GLY A 62 0.98 -0.34 -2.93
CA GLY A 62 0.97 -1.78 -3.13
C GLY A 62 1.32 -2.53 -1.85
N TRP A 63 0.54 -3.55 -1.51
CA TRP A 63 0.77 -4.43 -0.39
C TRP A 63 0.57 -5.90 -0.79
N TYR A 64 1.62 -6.70 -0.61
CA TYR A 64 1.62 -8.11 -1.00
C TYR A 64 2.57 -8.92 -0.12
N ALA A 65 2.16 -10.12 0.30
CA ALA A 65 3.04 -11.02 1.04
C ALA A 65 2.61 -12.49 0.94
N GLU A 66 3.58 -13.39 0.83
CA GLU A 66 3.34 -14.85 0.84
C GLU A 66 4.14 -15.60 1.92
N ASP A 67 4.98 -14.89 2.66
CA ASP A 67 5.84 -15.40 3.75
C ASP A 67 5.27 -15.05 5.13
N ARG A 68 3.96 -14.80 5.22
CA ARG A 68 3.25 -14.39 6.45
C ARG A 68 3.73 -13.04 7.04
N SER A 69 4.57 -12.29 6.33
CA SER A 69 5.05 -10.97 6.75
C SER A 69 4.00 -9.87 6.62
N GLY A 70 2.87 -10.11 5.95
CA GLY A 70 1.89 -9.08 5.59
C GLY A 70 1.48 -8.17 6.75
N LEU A 71 1.16 -8.72 7.92
CA LEU A 71 0.81 -7.93 9.11
C LEU A 71 2.00 -7.18 9.73
N ALA A 72 3.21 -7.74 9.65
CA ALA A 72 4.41 -7.05 10.11
C ALA A 72 4.74 -5.87 9.18
N LEU A 73 4.60 -6.05 7.88
CA LEU A 73 4.73 -4.99 6.87
C LEU A 73 3.69 -3.89 7.09
N LEU A 74 2.41 -4.24 7.29
CA LEU A 74 1.36 -3.26 7.58
C LEU A 74 1.69 -2.43 8.84
N ARG A 75 2.11 -3.07 9.93
CA ARG A 75 2.51 -2.36 11.16
C ARG A 75 3.73 -1.47 10.95
N ALA A 76 4.69 -1.89 10.14
CA ALA A 76 5.85 -1.07 9.80
C ALA A 76 5.43 0.18 9.00
N PHE A 77 4.49 0.02 8.06
CA PHE A 77 3.91 1.13 7.31
C PHE A 77 3.13 2.10 8.19
N GLU A 78 2.30 1.60 9.11
CA GLU A 78 1.57 2.43 10.08
C GLU A 78 2.53 3.23 10.97
N ALA A 79 3.55 2.57 11.51
CA ALA A 79 4.55 3.24 12.33
C ALA A 79 5.33 4.30 11.54
N TRP A 80 5.64 4.04 10.27
CA TRP A 80 6.25 5.04 9.38
C TRP A 80 5.31 6.22 9.13
N ALA A 81 4.04 5.97 8.80
CA ALA A 81 3.04 7.00 8.56
C ALA A 81 2.90 7.93 9.78
N HIS A 82 2.83 7.37 10.99
CA HIS A 82 2.79 8.16 12.22
C HIS A 82 4.04 9.02 12.42
N ARG A 83 5.25 8.49 12.12
CA ARG A 83 6.49 9.29 12.20
C ARG A 83 6.53 10.44 11.19
N GLN A 84 5.87 10.28 10.05
CA GLN A 84 5.72 11.35 9.05
C GLN A 84 4.62 12.36 9.42
N GLY A 85 3.95 12.19 10.57
CA GLY A 85 2.87 13.07 11.02
C GLY A 85 1.55 12.86 10.29
N ALA A 86 1.38 11.75 9.56
CA ALA A 86 0.16 11.47 8.83
C ALA A 86 -1.06 11.41 9.76
N THR A 87 -2.13 12.14 9.42
CA THR A 87 -3.40 12.15 10.17
C THR A 87 -4.33 11.02 9.73
N LEU A 88 -4.10 10.46 8.53
CA LEU A 88 -4.83 9.33 7.98
C LEU A 88 -3.89 8.36 7.27
N ILE A 89 -4.28 7.08 7.27
CA ILE A 89 -3.66 6.03 6.47
C ILE A 89 -4.74 5.45 5.55
N LYS A 90 -4.55 5.60 4.23
CA LYS A 90 -5.44 5.05 3.20
C LYS A 90 -4.81 3.77 2.63
N LEU A 91 -5.59 2.69 2.63
CA LEU A 91 -5.27 1.46 1.91
C LEU A 91 -6.40 1.09 0.97
N SER A 92 -6.04 0.38 -0.10
CA SER A 92 -7.01 -0.18 -1.03
C SER A 92 -7.01 -1.70 -0.97
N CYS A 93 -8.17 -2.33 -1.19
CA CYS A 93 -8.25 -3.78 -1.36
C CYS A 93 -9.50 -4.18 -2.16
N LYS A 94 -9.44 -5.32 -2.85
CA LYS A 94 -10.57 -5.92 -3.60
C LYS A 94 -11.64 -6.56 -2.68
N GLY A 95 -11.51 -6.42 -1.36
CA GLY A 95 -12.40 -7.06 -0.38
C GLY A 95 -11.83 -8.34 0.24
N GLY A 96 -12.73 -9.26 0.63
CA GLY A 96 -12.38 -10.63 1.02
C GLY A 96 -11.49 -10.75 2.26
N ALA A 97 -10.41 -11.53 2.17
CA ALA A 97 -9.49 -11.75 3.28
C ALA A 97 -8.73 -10.48 3.69
N ALA A 98 -8.27 -9.68 2.71
CA ALA A 98 -7.55 -8.44 2.96
C ALA A 98 -8.44 -7.43 3.71
N GLN A 99 -9.69 -7.23 3.27
CA GLN A 99 -10.63 -6.35 3.98
C GLN A 99 -10.89 -6.81 5.42
N ARG A 100 -11.10 -8.11 5.65
CA ARG A 100 -11.29 -8.63 7.02
C ARG A 100 -10.07 -8.39 7.90
N ILE A 101 -8.87 -8.51 7.35
CA ILE A 101 -7.63 -8.19 8.06
C ILE A 101 -7.60 -6.71 8.42
N LEU A 102 -7.84 -5.81 7.46
CA LEU A 102 -7.85 -4.37 7.68
C LEU A 102 -8.91 -3.96 8.73
N GLN A 103 -10.12 -4.50 8.65
CA GLN A 103 -11.16 -4.26 9.64
C GLN A 103 -10.75 -4.69 11.06
N ARG A 104 -10.09 -5.85 11.19
CA ARG A 104 -9.53 -6.32 12.47
C ARG A 104 -8.37 -5.46 12.97
N SER A 105 -7.66 -4.79 12.07
CA SER A 105 -6.61 -3.83 12.38
C SER A 105 -7.14 -2.41 12.66
N GLY A 106 -8.47 -2.20 12.69
CA GLY A 106 -9.09 -0.91 13.03
C GLY A 106 -9.42 -0.02 11.84
N TYR A 107 -9.19 -0.48 10.61
CA TYR A 107 -9.62 0.26 9.41
C TYR A 107 -11.12 0.14 9.20
N ARG A 108 -11.70 1.17 8.60
CA ARG A 108 -13.10 1.20 8.14
C ARG A 108 -13.17 1.55 6.67
N ILE A 109 -14.23 1.09 5.99
CA ILE A 109 -14.51 1.51 4.62
C ILE A 109 -14.85 3.00 4.66
N ALA A 110 -14.09 3.80 3.92
CA ALA A 110 -14.33 5.24 3.75
C ALA A 110 -14.79 5.59 2.32
N GLU A 111 -14.47 4.75 1.33
CA GLU A 111 -14.68 5.02 -0.09
C GLU A 111 -14.84 3.69 -0.86
N ILE A 112 -15.59 3.72 -1.97
CA ILE A 112 -15.66 2.64 -2.97
C ILE A 112 -15.24 3.22 -4.31
N GLN A 113 -14.24 2.60 -4.94
CA GLN A 113 -13.73 3.02 -6.25
C GLN A 113 -14.46 2.28 -7.38
N MET A 114 -14.84 3.02 -8.42
CA MET A 114 -15.46 2.48 -9.65
C MET A 114 -14.45 2.51 -10.79
N VAL A 115 -14.46 1.49 -11.67
CA VAL A 115 -13.54 1.34 -12.81
C VAL A 115 -14.32 0.99 -14.09
N LYS A 116 -13.79 1.35 -15.27
CA LYS A 116 -14.36 1.04 -16.59
C LYS A 116 -13.31 0.43 -17.50
#